data_AF-A0A4P7CQF6-F1
#
_entry.id   AF-A0A4P7CQF6-F1
#
_cell.length_a   1.000
_cell.length_b   1.000
_cell.length_c   1.000
_cell.angle_alpha   90.00
_cell.angle_beta   90.00
_cell.angle_gamma   90.00
#
_symmetry.space_group_name_H-M   'P 1'
#
loop_
_entity.id
_entity.type
_entity.pdbx_description
1 polymer ?
#
loop_
_entity_poly.entity_id
_entity_poly.type
_entity_poly.pdbx_seq_one_letter_code
_entity_poly.pdbx_strand_id
1 'polypeptide(L)'
;MKFSTLACALLALFWISLRVQAQMQTPPEGYEYLRRIRVPDVVVNCVAALDEWVHHGQRYDSLLVPDRRALTAHIETPVPEGAITRVSSPGASEHASPIDTLIHLRGFAKVRGKYAWVPVKATCGIWHSQVVDVALTPRAENEGSAIH
;
A
#
# COMPACT_ATOMS: atom_id res chain seq x y z
N MET A 1 -44.10 -12.28 18.62
CA MET A 1 -42.91 -12.95 18.03
C MET A 1 -42.46 -12.36 16.68
N LYS A 2 -43.33 -11.71 15.87
CA LYS A 2 -42.95 -11.10 14.57
C LYS A 2 -42.06 -9.85 14.64
N PHE A 3 -42.12 -9.08 15.74
CA PHE A 3 -41.31 -7.87 15.89
C PHE A 3 -39.83 -8.17 16.17
N SER A 4 -39.54 -9.28 16.85
CA SER A 4 -38.16 -9.67 17.19
C SER A 4 -37.38 -10.15 15.97
N THR A 5 -38.05 -10.83 15.02
CA THR A 5 -37.46 -11.25 13.75
C THR A 5 -37.17 -10.04 12.84
N LEU A 6 -38.04 -9.03 12.84
CA LEU A 6 -37.83 -7.78 12.09
C LEU A 6 -36.63 -6.99 12.65
N ALA A 7 -36.50 -6.91 13.97
CA ALA A 7 -35.38 -6.24 14.62
C ALA A 7 -34.03 -6.93 14.30
N CYS A 8 -33.99 -8.26 14.33
CA CYS A 8 -32.78 -9.01 13.97
C CYS A 8 -32.40 -8.86 12.49
N ALA A 9 -33.39 -8.85 11.58
CA ALA A 9 -33.14 -8.66 10.16
C ALA A 9 -32.58 -7.26 9.85
N LEU A 10 -33.10 -6.22 10.50
CA LEU A 10 -32.60 -4.85 10.37
C LEU A 10 -31.18 -4.71 10.92
N LEU A 11 -30.90 -5.31 12.08
CA LEU A 11 -29.55 -5.35 12.64
C LEU A 11 -28.58 -6.05 11.69
N ALA A 12 -28.92 -7.22 11.16
CA ALA A 12 -28.07 -7.94 10.21
C ALA A 12 -27.78 -7.13 8.94
N LEU A 13 -28.79 -6.47 8.37
CA LEU A 13 -28.63 -5.57 7.23
C LEU A 13 -27.70 -4.39 7.54
N PHE A 14 -27.82 -3.81 8.74
CA PHE A 14 -26.96 -2.73 9.19
C PHE A 14 -25.51 -3.17 9.38
N TRP A 15 -25.28 -4.38 9.91
CA TRP A 15 -23.94 -4.96 10.03
C TRP A 15 -23.30 -5.24 8.67
N ILE A 16 -24.08 -5.74 7.71
CA ILE A 16 -23.61 -6.00 6.34
C ILE A 16 -23.30 -4.69 5.62
N SER A 17 -24.14 -3.66 5.77
CA SER A 17 -23.88 -2.35 5.14
C SER A 17 -22.65 -1.67 5.71
N LEU A 18 -22.39 -1.76 7.03
CA LEU A 18 -21.13 -1.29 7.63
C LEU A 18 -19.90 -2.00 7.05
N ARG A 19 -19.99 -3.33 6.86
CA ARG A 19 -18.89 -4.11 6.28
C ARG A 19 -18.60 -3.71 4.83
N VAL A 20 -19.65 -3.48 4.04
CA VAL A 20 -19.52 -3.04 2.64
C VAL A 20 -18.93 -1.63 2.56
N GLN A 21 -19.35 -0.73 3.42
CA GLN A 21 -18.80 0.64 3.50
C GLN A 21 -17.31 0.62 3.90
N ALA A 22 -16.89 -0.27 4.80
CA ALA A 22 -15.48 -0.41 5.18
C ALA A 22 -14.58 -0.94 4.05
N GLN A 23 -15.14 -1.66 3.06
CA GLN A 23 -14.39 -2.11 1.88
C GLN A 23 -14.33 -1.07 0.76
N MET A 24 -15.20 -0.05 0.77
CA MET A 24 -15.08 1.08 -0.15
C MET A 24 -14.06 2.05 0.41
N GLN A 25 -12.76 1.76 0.20
CA GLN A 25 -11.71 2.74 0.43
C GLN A 25 -12.01 3.98 -0.40
N THR A 26 -12.49 5.04 0.26
CA THR A 26 -12.68 6.35 -0.33
C THR A 26 -11.34 6.78 -0.91
N PRO A 27 -11.27 7.21 -2.18
CA PRO A 27 -10.02 7.67 -2.76
C PRO A 27 -9.44 8.79 -1.89
N PRO A 28 -8.18 8.69 -1.47
CA PRO A 28 -7.59 9.69 -0.60
C PRO A 28 -7.44 10.99 -1.40
N GLU A 29 -8.25 12.00 -1.06
CA GLU A 29 -8.35 13.27 -1.81
C GLU A 29 -7.01 14.00 -1.95
N GLY A 30 -6.06 13.73 -1.05
CA GLY A 30 -4.71 14.27 -1.09
C GLY A 30 -3.89 13.90 -2.33
N TYR A 31 -4.32 12.95 -3.16
CA TYR A 31 -3.54 12.42 -4.29
C TYR A 31 -4.10 12.75 -5.68
N GLU A 32 -5.10 13.63 -5.79
CA GLU A 32 -5.65 14.10 -7.07
C GLU A 32 -4.60 14.69 -8.02
N TYR A 33 -3.51 15.26 -7.48
CA TYR A 33 -2.41 15.75 -8.29
C TYR A 33 -1.72 14.64 -9.10
N LEU A 34 -1.62 13.41 -8.55
CA LEU A 34 -1.07 12.24 -9.23
C LEU A 34 -1.96 11.82 -10.42
N ARG A 35 -3.28 11.93 -10.26
CA ARG A 35 -4.24 11.66 -11.34
C ARG A 35 -4.11 12.66 -12.49
N ARG A 36 -3.88 13.95 -12.19
CA ARG A 36 -3.66 14.99 -13.22
C ARG A 36 -2.42 14.71 -14.07
N ILE A 37 -1.38 14.12 -13.46
CA ILE A 37 -0.21 13.62 -14.17
C ILE A 37 -0.38 12.17 -14.63
N ARG A 38 -1.62 11.70 -14.89
CA ARG A 38 -1.95 10.39 -15.47
C ARG A 38 -1.18 9.22 -14.85
N VAL A 39 -0.96 9.24 -13.54
CA VAL A 39 -0.44 8.08 -12.83
C VAL A 39 -1.57 7.04 -12.73
N PRO A 40 -1.30 5.75 -12.98
CA PRO A 40 -2.34 4.71 -12.85
C PRO A 40 -2.96 4.68 -11.45
N ASP A 41 -4.27 4.50 -11.34
CA ASP A 41 -4.97 4.49 -10.04
C ASP A 41 -4.43 3.42 -9.09
N VAL A 42 -3.97 2.28 -9.61
CA VAL A 42 -3.33 1.22 -8.81
C VAL A 42 -2.05 1.72 -8.11
N VAL A 43 -1.29 2.60 -8.76
CA VAL A 43 -0.09 3.23 -8.18
C VAL A 43 -0.50 4.28 -7.16
N VAL A 44 -1.54 5.08 -7.45
CA VAL A 44 -2.07 6.08 -6.50
C VAL A 44 -2.53 5.41 -5.20
N ASN A 45 -3.27 4.30 -5.30
CA ASN A 45 -3.72 3.52 -4.14
C ASN A 45 -2.55 2.94 -3.34
N CYS A 46 -1.51 2.46 -4.03
CA CYS A 46 -0.29 1.98 -3.39
C CYS A 46 0.45 3.11 -2.64
N VAL A 47 0.60 4.30 -3.24
CA VAL A 47 1.23 5.46 -2.57
C VAL A 47 0.46 5.85 -1.31
N ALA A 48 -0.87 5.89 -1.38
CA ALA A 48 -1.68 6.22 -0.23
C ALA A 48 -1.60 5.17 0.89
N ALA A 49 -1.61 3.88 0.53
CA ALA A 49 -1.45 2.80 1.50
C ALA A 49 -0.08 2.84 2.19
N LEU A 50 0.98 3.19 1.44
CA LEU A 50 2.32 3.35 1.97
C LEU A 50 2.43 4.54 2.93
N ASP A 51 1.83 5.68 2.59
CA ASP A 51 1.82 6.87 3.44
C ASP A 51 1.12 6.59 4.79
N GLU A 52 -0.05 5.96 4.73
CA GLU A 52 -0.80 5.52 5.91
C GLU A 52 0.01 4.53 6.76
N TRP A 53 0.66 3.55 6.13
CA TRP A 53 1.50 2.58 6.83
C TRP A 53 2.72 3.22 7.49
N VAL A 54 3.37 4.20 6.84
CA VAL A 54 4.49 4.95 7.42
C VAL A 54 4.04 5.75 8.63
N HIS A 55 2.84 6.35 8.58
CA HIS A 55 2.31 7.12 9.69
C HIS A 55 2.16 6.26 10.96
N HIS A 56 1.72 5.00 10.79
CA HIS A 56 1.53 4.04 11.88
C HIS A 56 2.80 3.28 12.28
N GLY A 57 3.82 3.25 11.42
CA GLY A 57 5.09 2.58 11.68
C GLY A 57 5.94 3.25 12.76
N GLN A 58 6.96 2.55 13.25
CA GLN A 58 7.91 3.12 14.21
C GLN A 58 9.20 3.67 13.57
N ARG A 59 9.50 3.29 12.32
CA ARG A 59 10.80 3.55 11.69
C ARG A 59 10.87 4.88 10.95
N TYR A 60 9.76 5.30 10.36
CA TYR A 60 9.69 6.46 9.48
C TYR A 60 8.56 7.39 9.93
N ASP A 61 8.72 8.70 9.68
CA ASP A 61 7.70 9.72 10.00
C ASP A 61 6.84 10.07 8.78
N SER A 62 7.46 10.05 7.60
CA SER A 62 6.80 10.40 6.35
C SER A 62 7.48 9.76 5.16
N LEU A 63 6.71 9.58 4.09
CA LEU A 63 7.20 9.11 2.79
C LEU A 63 7.07 10.24 1.77
N LEU A 64 8.13 10.45 1.01
CA LEU A 64 8.12 11.30 -0.17
C LEU A 64 8.35 10.41 -1.38
N VAL A 65 7.33 10.27 -2.20
CA VAL A 65 7.44 9.60 -3.50
C VAL A 65 7.72 10.67 -4.55
N PRO A 66 8.92 10.72 -5.14
CA PRO A 66 9.26 11.78 -6.07
C PRO A 66 8.40 11.68 -7.35
N ASP A 67 8.17 12.85 -7.95
CA ASP A 67 7.24 13.12 -9.06
C ASP A 67 7.44 12.19 -10.29
N ARG A 68 6.44 12.15 -11.18
CA ARG A 68 6.18 11.33 -12.38
C ARG A 68 7.33 10.52 -13.01
N ARG A 69 8.56 11.04 -13.03
CA ARG A 69 9.76 10.36 -13.55
C ARG A 69 10.36 9.36 -12.56
N ALA A 70 10.19 9.58 -11.25
CA ALA A 70 10.60 8.70 -10.17
C ALA A 70 9.48 7.76 -9.68
N LEU A 71 8.22 8.04 -10.05
CA LEU A 71 7.14 7.06 -10.13
C LEU A 71 7.35 6.09 -11.31
N THR A 72 8.58 5.58 -11.48
CA THR A 72 8.85 4.40 -12.30
C THR A 72 8.31 3.19 -11.55
N ALA A 73 6.99 3.12 -11.45
CA ALA A 73 6.29 2.02 -10.85
C ALA A 73 6.50 0.80 -11.74
N HIS A 74 7.34 -0.15 -11.32
CA HIS A 74 7.40 -1.42 -12.00
C HIS A 74 6.20 -2.24 -11.54
N ILE A 75 5.28 -2.49 -12.46
CA ILE A 75 4.07 -3.27 -12.20
C ILE A 75 4.33 -4.66 -12.78
N GLU A 76 4.46 -5.66 -11.92
CA GLU A 76 4.64 -7.05 -12.31
C GLU A 76 3.26 -7.74 -12.35
N THR A 77 2.84 -8.16 -13.55
CA THR A 77 1.61 -8.92 -13.80
C THR A 77 1.81 -9.99 -14.89
N PRO A 78 1.50 -11.28 -14.63
CA PRO A 78 1.20 -11.87 -13.32
C PRO A 78 2.44 -11.90 -12.42
N VAL A 79 2.24 -11.83 -11.10
CA VAL A 79 3.34 -11.96 -10.13
C VAL A 79 3.98 -13.36 -10.28
N PRO A 80 5.31 -13.47 -10.47
CA PRO A 80 5.98 -14.76 -10.56
C PRO A 80 5.77 -15.58 -9.27
N GLU A 81 5.51 -16.89 -9.41
CA GLU A 81 5.49 -17.81 -8.27
C GLU A 81 6.81 -17.69 -7.50
N GLY A 82 6.76 -17.22 -6.25
CA GLY A 82 7.93 -17.04 -5.39
C GLY A 82 8.50 -15.61 -5.30
N ALA A 83 7.95 -14.62 -6.02
CA ALA A 83 8.33 -13.20 -5.83
C ALA A 83 7.85 -12.61 -4.49
N ILE A 84 7.08 -13.38 -3.72
CA ILE A 84 6.67 -13.08 -2.34
C ILE A 84 7.87 -13.32 -1.42
N THR A 85 8.91 -12.50 -1.54
CA THR A 85 9.91 -12.38 -0.48
C THR A 85 9.19 -11.80 0.73
N ARG A 86 8.84 -12.69 1.67
CA ARG A 86 8.28 -12.42 3.00
C ARG A 86 8.86 -11.12 3.56
N VAL A 87 8.10 -10.03 3.52
CA VAL A 87 8.46 -8.84 4.28
C VAL A 87 7.85 -8.97 5.65
N SER A 88 8.73 -9.21 6.62
CA SER A 88 8.41 -9.34 8.02
C SER A 88 7.87 -8.01 8.56
N SER A 89 6.55 -7.87 8.63
CA SER A 89 5.94 -7.00 9.64
C SER A 89 6.07 -7.70 11.00
N PRO A 90 6.64 -7.08 12.04
CA PRO A 90 6.63 -7.67 13.38
C PRO A 90 5.19 -7.64 13.90
N GLY A 91 4.50 -8.78 13.85
CA GLY A 91 3.16 -8.98 14.41
C GLY A 91 2.05 -9.29 13.40
N ALA A 92 2.32 -9.34 12.09
CA ALA A 92 1.34 -9.83 11.12
C ALA A 92 1.47 -11.36 11.00
N SER A 93 0.38 -12.08 11.22
CA SER A 93 0.29 -13.52 11.00
C SER A 93 0.69 -13.87 9.57
N GLU A 94 1.45 -14.96 9.40
CA GLU A 94 1.91 -15.53 8.13
C GLU A 94 0.73 -16.02 7.28
N HIS A 95 -0.08 -15.11 6.76
CA HIS A 95 -1.04 -15.40 5.71
C HIS A 95 -0.51 -14.71 4.46
N ALA A 96 0.20 -15.50 3.66
CA ALA A 96 0.50 -15.12 2.29
C ALA A 96 -0.82 -15.06 1.52
N SER A 97 -1.47 -13.91 1.57
CA SER A 97 -2.61 -13.60 0.70
C SER A 97 -2.14 -13.76 -0.75
N PRO A 98 -2.94 -14.37 -1.64
CA PRO A 98 -2.60 -14.41 -3.06
C PRO A 98 -2.46 -12.97 -3.58
N ILE A 99 -1.36 -12.65 -4.25
CA ILE A 99 -1.10 -11.33 -4.82
C ILE A 99 -1.17 -11.46 -6.34
N ASP A 100 -2.02 -10.67 -6.98
CA ASP A 100 -2.19 -10.68 -8.44
C ASP A 100 -1.22 -9.72 -9.13
N THR A 101 -0.85 -8.64 -8.43
CA THR A 101 -0.01 -7.57 -8.96
C THR A 101 0.95 -7.06 -7.89
N LEU A 102 2.23 -6.97 -8.23
CA LEU A 102 3.25 -6.38 -7.36
C LEU A 102 3.72 -5.06 -7.97
N ILE A 103 3.68 -3.99 -7.17
CA ILE A 103 4.12 -2.65 -7.58
C ILE A 103 5.42 -2.31 -6.85
N HIS A 104 6.48 -2.01 -7.59
CA HIS A 104 7.72 -1.48 -7.06
C HIS A 104 7.82 0.02 -7.30
N LEU A 105 8.04 0.80 -6.25
CA LEU A 105 8.19 2.25 -6.29
C LEU A 105 9.54 2.65 -5.69
N ARG A 106 10.03 3.82 -6.11
CA ARG A 106 11.20 4.45 -5.51
C ARG A 106 10.75 5.68 -4.74
N GLY A 107 11.33 5.90 -3.57
CA GLY A 107 10.95 7.00 -2.70
C GLY A 107 12.09 7.43 -1.78
N PHE A 108 11.78 8.43 -0.96
CA PHE A 108 12.59 8.83 0.18
C PHE A 108 11.72 8.75 1.43
N ALA A 109 12.22 8.13 2.49
CA ALA A 109 11.53 8.08 3.77
C ALA A 109 12.28 8.93 4.79
N LYS A 110 11.54 9.72 5.57
CA LYS A 110 12.11 10.48 6.68
C LYS A 110 12.24 9.56 7.89
N VAL A 111 13.45 9.43 8.41
CA VAL A 111 13.71 8.56 9.57
C VAL A 111 13.12 9.18 10.84
N ARG A 112 12.36 8.39 11.62
CA ARG A 112 11.71 8.88 12.83
C ARG A 112 12.72 9.42 13.84
N GLY A 113 12.44 10.62 14.35
CA GLY A 113 13.30 11.30 15.32
C GLY A 113 14.64 11.78 14.74
N LYS A 114 14.82 11.75 13.41
CA LYS A 114 16.01 12.29 12.73
C LYS A 114 15.61 13.27 11.65
N TYR A 115 16.45 14.28 11.41
CA TYR A 115 16.31 15.20 10.27
C TYR A 115 17.02 14.64 9.03
N ALA A 116 16.81 13.36 8.73
CA ALA A 116 17.46 12.67 7.63
C ALA A 116 16.44 11.95 6.75
N TRP A 117 16.60 12.12 5.43
CA TRP A 117 15.86 11.41 4.41
C TRP A 117 16.74 10.31 3.83
N VAL A 118 16.21 9.09 3.76
CA VAL A 118 16.93 7.95 3.19
C VAL A 118 16.21 7.45 1.94
N PRO A 119 16.94 7.11 0.86
CA PRO A 119 16.33 6.50 -0.31
C PRO A 119 15.78 5.12 0.06
N VAL A 120 14.56 4.83 -0.38
CA VAL A 120 13.87 3.56 -0.13
C VAL A 120 13.31 2.97 -1.42
N LYS A 121 13.29 1.64 -1.49
CA LYS A 121 12.46 0.88 -2.42
C LYS A 121 11.17 0.53 -1.67
N ALA A 122 10.04 0.93 -2.23
CA ALA A 122 8.73 0.64 -1.70
C ALA A 122 8.06 -0.45 -2.55
N THR A 123 7.33 -1.35 -1.91
CA THR A 123 6.57 -2.39 -2.61
C THR A 123 5.15 -2.44 -2.11
N CYS A 124 4.19 -2.64 -3.02
CA CYS A 124 2.80 -2.92 -2.67
C CYS A 124 2.31 -4.19 -3.38
N GLY A 125 1.74 -5.10 -2.61
CA GLY A 125 1.00 -6.25 -3.13
C GLY A 125 -0.47 -5.90 -3.30
N ILE A 126 -1.03 -6.17 -4.48
CA ILE A 126 -2.43 -5.95 -4.79
C ILE A 126 -3.12 -7.29 -5.05
N TRP A 127 -4.30 -7.45 -4.46
CA TRP A 127 -5.22 -8.56 -4.70
C TRP A 127 -6.61 -8.01 -5.02
N HIS A 128 -7.21 -8.43 -6.14
CA HIS A 128 -8.54 -7.92 -6.57
C HIS A 128 -8.67 -6.38 -6.51
N SER A 129 -7.66 -5.64 -6.97
CA SER A 129 -7.60 -4.17 -6.92
C SER A 129 -7.49 -3.54 -5.52
N GLN A 130 -7.31 -4.34 -4.47
CA GLN A 130 -7.08 -3.87 -3.10
C GLN A 130 -5.61 -4.08 -2.71
N VAL A 131 -5.03 -3.10 -2.03
CA VAL A 131 -3.67 -3.23 -1.48
C VAL A 131 -3.73 -4.12 -0.24
N VAL A 132 -3.04 -5.26 -0.28
CA VAL A 132 -3.02 -6.26 0.80
C VAL A 132 -1.68 -6.36 1.52
N ASP A 133 -0.62 -5.87 0.89
CA ASP A 133 0.73 -5.85 1.47
C ASP A 133 1.45 -4.55 1.10
N VAL A 134 2.25 -4.03 2.02
CA VAL A 134 3.08 -2.83 1.85
C VAL A 134 4.40 -2.97 2.59
N ALA A 135 5.48 -2.54 1.94
CA ALA A 135 6.80 -2.62 2.53
C ALA A 135 7.73 -1.50 2.07
N LEU A 136 8.66 -1.11 2.96
CA LEU A 136 9.73 -0.17 2.68
C LEU A 136 11.08 -0.79 3.03
N THR A 137 11.98 -0.84 2.04
CA THR A 137 13.37 -1.29 2.23
C THR A 137 14.33 -0.15 1.93
N PRO A 138 15.32 0.15 2.80
CA PRO A 138 16.36 1.12 2.48
C PRO A 138 17.12 0.70 1.23
N ARG A 139 17.37 1.65 0.33
CA ARG A 139 18.27 1.41 -0.79
C ARG A 139 19.71 1.51 -0.28
N ALA A 140 20.43 0.41 -0.27
CA ALA A 140 21.87 0.45 -0.01
C ALA A 140 22.55 1.28 -1.12
N GLU A 141 23.45 2.17 -0.74
CA GLU A 141 24.16 3.09 -1.65
C GLU A 141 25.05 2.38 -2.69
N ASN A 142 25.19 1.06 -2.63
CA ASN A 142 26.10 0.27 -3.47
C ASN A 142 25.48 -0.37 -4.73
N GLU A 143 24.21 -0.09 -5.05
CA GLU A 143 23.55 -0.66 -6.24
C GLU A 143 23.50 0.35 -7.39
N GLY A 144 24.67 0.89 -7.71
CA GLY A 144 24.86 1.98 -8.66
C GLY A 144 26.29 2.09 -9.18
N SER A 145 26.93 0.97 -9.55
CA SER A 145 28.07 1.00 -10.48
C SER A 145 28.29 -0.38 -11.10
N ALA A 146 27.44 -0.72 -12.07
CA ALA A 146 27.76 -1.70 -13.10
C ALA A 146 27.11 -1.18 -14.39
N ILE A 147 27.66 -0.07 -14.89
CA ILE A 147 27.46 0.34 -16.28
C ILE A 147 28.53 -0.43 -17.05
N HIS A 148 28.08 -1.38 -17.87
CA HIS A 148 28.87 -1.96 -18.96
C HIS A 148 28.72 -1.08 -20.20
#